data_AF-A0A535F1Z1-F1
#
_entry.id   AF-A0A535F1Z1-F1
#
_cell.length_a   1.000
_cell.length_b   1.000
_cell.length_c   1.000
_cell.angle_alpha   90.00
_cell.angle_beta   90.00
_cell.angle_gamma   90.00
#
_symmetry.space_group_name_H-M   'P 1'
#
loop_
_entity.id
_entity.type
_entity.pdbx_description
1 polymer ?
#
loop_
_entity_poly.entity_id
_entity_poly.type
_entity_poly.pdbx_seq_one_letter_code
_entity_poly.pdbx_strand_id
1 'polypeptide(L)'
;MSNNDIVKKNPISVVRFGIGKEIQLYTDELVVTGQDEDQETRVQLDDIKRLILVPGDPTPSKLVLMADLYDDTTIILAEGMSNARDFRAMLPHIIELCPDLQLDPPDMGEQLRQALNNRRAWALTCYGAILLICLSLCALYFIVAYLGAHH
;
A
#
# COMPACT_ATOMS: atom_id res chain seq x y z
N MET A 1 -32.46 30.01 2.88
CA MET A 1 -31.01 30.32 2.81
C MET A 1 -30.27 29.11 3.39
N SER A 2 -29.32 28.57 2.63
CA SER A 2 -28.83 27.19 2.72
C SER A 2 -27.96 26.94 3.95
N ASN A 3 -28.44 26.10 4.88
CA ASN A 3 -27.59 25.40 5.84
C ASN A 3 -26.96 24.21 5.11
N ASN A 4 -25.88 24.44 4.36
CA ASN A 4 -24.96 23.36 4.00
C ASN A 4 -24.07 23.11 5.20
N ASP A 5 -24.63 22.44 6.22
CA ASP A 5 -23.83 21.74 7.20
C ASP A 5 -23.06 20.66 6.44
N ILE A 6 -21.81 20.98 6.08
CA ILE A 6 -20.81 19.99 5.70
C ILE A 6 -20.60 19.17 6.97
N VAL A 7 -21.44 18.15 7.16
CA VAL A 7 -21.18 17.08 8.11
C VAL A 7 -19.85 16.50 7.67
N LYS A 8 -18.78 16.88 8.37
CA LYS A 8 -17.47 16.26 8.21
C LYS A 8 -17.66 14.79 8.58
N LYS A 9 -18.03 13.97 7.60
CA LYS A 9 -17.99 12.52 7.72
C LYS A 9 -16.54 12.21 8.08
N ASN A 10 -16.34 11.49 9.18
CA ASN A 10 -15.02 11.01 9.52
C ASN A 10 -14.79 9.71 8.73
N PRO A 11 -13.65 9.56 8.04
CA PRO A 11 -13.35 8.32 7.35
C PRO A 11 -13.21 7.17 8.36
N ILE A 12 -13.75 6.01 8.01
CA ILE A 12 -13.65 4.76 8.78
C ILE A 12 -12.21 4.28 8.78
N SER A 13 -11.55 4.38 7.63
CA SER A 13 -10.15 3.98 7.46
C SER A 13 -9.46 4.91 6.46
N VAL A 14 -8.18 5.17 6.71
CA VAL A 14 -7.33 6.01 5.84
C VAL A 14 -6.04 5.26 5.56
N VAL A 15 -5.72 5.12 4.28
CA VAL A 15 -4.52 4.44 3.79
C VAL A 15 -3.65 5.45 3.06
N ARG A 16 -2.50 5.76 3.65
CA ARG A 16 -1.48 6.62 3.03
C ARG A 16 -0.55 5.77 2.20
N PHE A 17 -0.54 5.98 0.89
CA PHE A 17 0.21 5.13 -0.04
C PHE A 17 1.31 5.84 -0.83
N GLY A 18 1.41 7.16 -0.68
CA GLY A 18 2.44 8.01 -1.25
C GLY A 18 2.51 9.38 -0.55
N ILE A 19 3.42 10.25 -1.01
CA ILE A 19 3.46 11.65 -0.52
C ILE A 19 2.20 12.35 -1.02
N GLY A 20 1.36 12.79 -0.08
CA GLY A 20 0.07 13.42 -0.36
C GLY A 20 -0.92 12.55 -1.15
N LYS A 21 -0.75 11.22 -1.13
CA LYS A 21 -1.71 10.28 -1.74
C LYS A 21 -2.37 9.42 -0.67
N GLU A 22 -3.68 9.53 -0.55
CA GLU A 22 -4.47 8.85 0.48
C GLU A 22 -5.74 8.22 -0.10
N ILE A 23 -6.06 7.00 0.33
CA ILE A 23 -7.36 6.35 0.14
C ILE A 23 -8.13 6.51 1.45
N GLN A 24 -9.32 7.06 1.38
CA GLN A 24 -10.21 7.26 2.52
C GLN A 24 -11.48 6.43 2.28
N LEU A 25 -11.77 5.54 3.21
CA LEU A 25 -12.99 4.75 3.21
C LEU A 25 -14.02 5.43 4.08
N TYR A 26 -15.15 5.79 3.48
CA TYR A 26 -16.36 6.23 4.18
C TYR A 26 -17.38 5.09 4.19
N THR A 27 -18.53 5.32 4.81
CA THR A 27 -19.58 4.31 4.95
C THR A 27 -20.24 3.97 3.61
N ASP A 28 -20.30 4.94 2.71
CA ASP A 28 -21.00 4.90 1.43
C ASP A 28 -20.07 5.17 0.23
N GLU A 29 -18.90 5.76 0.44
CA GLU A 29 -17.98 6.16 -0.64
C GLU A 29 -16.53 5.77 -0.34
N LEU A 30 -15.80 5.47 -1.41
CA LEU A 30 -14.35 5.36 -1.43
C LEU A 30 -13.80 6.60 -2.13
N VAL A 31 -12.96 7.35 -1.40
CA VAL A 31 -12.36 8.59 -1.91
C VAL A 31 -10.86 8.39 -2.02
N VAL A 32 -10.29 8.67 -3.20
CA VAL A 32 -8.85 8.69 -3.39
C VAL A 32 -8.39 10.09 -3.75
N THR A 33 -7.37 10.56 -3.03
CA THR A 33 -6.77 11.88 -3.23
C THR A 33 -5.33 11.70 -3.71
N GLY A 34 -4.94 12.44 -4.76
CA GLY A 34 -3.58 12.46 -5.30
C GLY A 34 -3.00 13.86 -5.37
N GLN A 35 -1.86 14.10 -4.71
CA GLN A 35 -1.23 15.43 -4.65
C GLN A 35 -0.73 15.99 -5.99
N ASP A 36 -0.43 15.13 -6.97
CA ASP A 36 0.22 15.54 -8.22
C ASP A 36 -0.76 16.15 -9.24
N GLU A 37 -2.08 15.95 -9.10
CA GLU A 37 -3.06 16.37 -10.12
C GLU A 37 -4.30 17.09 -9.57
N ASP A 38 -4.38 17.41 -8.26
CA ASP A 38 -5.62 17.92 -7.62
C ASP A 38 -6.84 16.99 -7.93
N GLN A 39 -6.55 15.72 -8.24
CA GLN A 39 -7.53 14.72 -8.59
C GLN A 39 -8.02 14.05 -7.30
N GLU A 40 -9.28 14.34 -7.01
CA GLU A 40 -10.07 13.62 -6.03
C GLU A 40 -11.04 12.72 -6.79
N THR A 41 -10.78 11.42 -6.73
CA THR A 41 -11.67 10.40 -7.31
C THR A 41 -12.60 9.92 -6.21
N ARG A 42 -13.89 10.21 -6.33
CA ARG A 42 -14.93 9.71 -5.42
C ARG A 42 -15.78 8.68 -6.12
N VAL A 43 -15.99 7.54 -5.46
CA VAL A 43 -16.74 6.41 -6.01
C VAL A 43 -17.66 5.89 -4.94
N GLN A 44 -18.95 5.72 -5.23
CA GLN A 44 -19.85 5.09 -4.28
C GLN A 44 -19.53 3.61 -4.18
N LEU A 45 -19.50 3.07 -2.96
CA LEU A 45 -19.23 1.65 -2.72
C LEU A 45 -20.28 0.77 -3.42
N ASP A 46 -21.53 1.22 -3.45
CA ASP A 46 -22.65 0.52 -4.11
C ASP A 46 -22.51 0.45 -5.64
N ASP A 47 -21.71 1.35 -6.24
CA ASP A 47 -21.45 1.36 -7.68
C ASP A 47 -20.28 0.43 -8.06
N ILE A 48 -19.51 -0.06 -7.08
CA ILE A 48 -18.34 -0.91 -7.31
C ILE A 48 -18.79 -2.37 -7.36
N LYS A 49 -18.62 -2.99 -8.52
CA LYS A 49 -18.87 -4.42 -8.74
C LYS A 49 -17.67 -5.28 -8.32
N ARG A 50 -16.46 -4.81 -8.61
CA ARG A 50 -15.22 -5.56 -8.35
C ARG A 50 -14.05 -4.64 -8.06
N LEU A 51 -13.25 -4.97 -7.05
CA LEU A 51 -11.94 -4.36 -6.83
C LEU A 51 -10.86 -5.24 -7.43
N ILE A 52 -10.02 -4.64 -8.29
CA ILE A 52 -8.92 -5.31 -8.95
C ILE A 52 -7.60 -4.78 -8.38
N LEU A 53 -6.71 -5.69 -7.97
CA LEU A 53 -5.37 -5.36 -7.52
C LEU A 53 -4.33 -6.01 -8.43
N VAL A 54 -3.54 -5.19 -9.12
CA VAL A 54 -2.47 -5.66 -10.00
C VAL A 54 -1.12 -5.09 -9.61
N PRO A 55 0.00 -5.80 -9.87
CA PRO A 55 1.32 -5.21 -9.80
C PRO A 55 1.46 -4.13 -10.88
N GLY A 56 2.07 -3.00 -10.53
CA GLY A 56 2.34 -1.91 -11.46
C GLY A 56 3.50 -2.22 -12.41
N ASP A 57 3.42 -1.67 -13.62
CA ASP A 57 4.45 -1.74 -14.65
C ASP A 57 5.15 -0.36 -14.74
N PRO A 58 6.49 -0.24 -14.67
CA PRO A 58 7.54 -1.28 -14.63
C PRO A 58 7.99 -1.67 -13.23
N THR A 59 7.24 -1.29 -12.18
CA THR A 59 7.66 -1.47 -10.79
C THR A 59 6.71 -2.41 -10.04
N PRO A 60 6.93 -3.74 -10.06
CA PRO A 60 5.99 -4.71 -9.46
C PRO A 60 5.77 -4.53 -7.95
N SER A 61 6.69 -3.83 -7.27
CA SER A 61 6.55 -3.49 -5.85
C SER A 61 5.53 -2.38 -5.58
N LYS A 62 5.09 -1.68 -6.61
CA LYS A 62 4.05 -0.65 -6.57
C LYS A 62 2.77 -1.26 -7.08
N LEU A 63 1.74 -1.35 -6.23
CA LEU A 63 0.47 -1.93 -6.61
C LEU A 63 -0.42 -0.89 -7.30
N VAL A 64 -1.28 -1.33 -8.21
CA VAL A 64 -2.33 -0.52 -8.82
C VAL A 64 -3.66 -1.09 -8.36
N LEU A 65 -4.48 -0.24 -7.77
CA LEU A 65 -5.84 -0.54 -7.36
C LEU A 65 -6.80 0.04 -8.39
N MET A 66 -7.69 -0.81 -8.91
CA MET A 66 -8.73 -0.44 -9.85
C MET A 66 -10.08 -0.90 -9.32
N ALA A 67 -11.14 -0.22 -9.75
CA ALA A 67 -12.52 -0.62 -9.50
C ALA A 67 -13.24 -0.79 -10.82
N ASP A 68 -13.85 -1.95 -11.02
CA ASP A 68 -14.88 -2.13 -12.04
C ASP A 68 -16.21 -1.71 -11.44
N LEU A 69 -16.89 -0.81 -12.15
CA LEU A 69 -18.21 -0.34 -11.81
C LEU A 69 -19.29 -1.22 -12.46
N TYR A 70 -20.53 -1.12 -11.97
CA TYR A 70 -21.67 -1.82 -12.58
C TYR A 70 -22.02 -1.33 -14.00
N ASP A 71 -21.52 -0.17 -14.42
CA ASP A 71 -21.69 0.38 -15.77
C ASP A 71 -20.64 -0.12 -16.78
N ASP A 72 -19.89 -1.17 -16.41
CA ASP A 72 -18.78 -1.77 -17.16
C ASP A 72 -17.58 -0.83 -17.39
N THR A 73 -17.49 0.28 -16.64
CA THR A 73 -16.31 1.15 -16.61
C THR A 73 -15.30 0.64 -15.58
N THR A 74 -14.03 0.52 -15.97
CA THR A 74 -12.91 0.31 -15.05
C THR A 74 -12.23 1.63 -14.76
N ILE A 75 -12.18 2.01 -13.49
CA ILE A 75 -11.49 3.22 -13.02
C ILE A 75 -10.25 2.84 -12.22
N ILE A 76 -9.18 3.60 -12.41
CA ILE A 76 -7.96 3.45 -11.63
C ILE A 76 -8.12 4.28 -10.36
N LEU A 77 -8.19 3.60 -9.22
CA LEU A 77 -8.37 4.24 -7.92
C LEU A 77 -7.05 4.75 -7.38
N ALA A 78 -6.02 3.91 -7.39
CA ALA A 78 -4.71 4.27 -6.84
C ALA A 78 -3.59 3.61 -7.65
N GLU A 79 -2.68 4.44 -8.17
CA GLU A 79 -1.43 3.98 -8.76
C GLU A 79 -0.28 4.11 -7.78
N GLY A 80 0.66 3.18 -7.82
CA GLY A 80 1.88 3.32 -7.03
C GLY A 80 1.73 2.92 -5.57
N MET A 81 0.69 2.16 -5.20
CA MET A 81 0.38 1.84 -3.82
C MET A 81 1.54 1.08 -3.17
N SER A 82 2.24 1.76 -2.27
CA SER A 82 3.43 1.24 -1.58
C SER A 82 3.14 0.73 -0.16
N ASN A 83 1.98 1.11 0.38
CA ASN A 83 1.52 0.75 1.72
C ASN A 83 0.43 -0.33 1.69
N ALA A 84 0.84 -1.53 1.26
CA ALA A 84 -0.01 -2.73 1.25
C ALA A 84 -0.51 -3.14 2.65
N ARG A 85 0.17 -2.70 3.73
CA ARG A 85 -0.18 -3.03 5.11
C ARG A 85 -1.49 -2.39 5.53
N ASP A 86 -1.59 -1.08 5.34
CA ASP A 86 -2.77 -0.35 5.78
C ASP A 86 -3.95 -0.67 4.86
N PHE A 87 -3.70 -0.88 3.55
CA PHE A 87 -4.74 -1.35 2.63
C PHE A 87 -5.29 -2.72 3.03
N ARG A 88 -4.43 -3.67 3.42
CA ARG A 88 -4.87 -4.96 3.96
C ARG A 88 -5.73 -4.82 5.22
N ALA A 89 -5.48 -3.81 6.05
CA ALA A 89 -6.31 -3.54 7.23
C ALA A 89 -7.65 -2.87 6.88
N MET A 90 -7.72 -2.18 5.74
CA MET A 90 -8.94 -1.58 5.22
C MET A 90 -9.88 -2.61 4.55
N LEU A 91 -9.33 -3.66 3.91
CA LEU A 91 -10.12 -4.66 3.18
C LEU A 91 -11.30 -5.27 3.97
N PRO A 92 -11.16 -5.69 5.24
CA PRO A 92 -12.29 -6.23 6.01
C PRO A 92 -13.44 -5.24 6.14
N HIS A 93 -13.14 -3.94 6.33
CA HIS A 93 -14.16 -2.90 6.42
C HIS A 93 -14.88 -2.69 5.10
N ILE A 94 -14.17 -2.80 3.96
CA ILE A 94 -14.81 -2.73 2.64
C ILE A 94 -15.79 -3.89 2.46
N ILE A 95 -15.38 -5.12 2.80
CA ILE A 95 -16.22 -6.32 2.68
C ILE A 95 -17.42 -6.26 3.64
N GLU A 96 -17.25 -5.69 4.84
CA GLU A 96 -18.35 -5.47 5.79
C GLU A 96 -19.39 -4.48 5.26
N LEU A 97 -18.95 -3.42 4.57
CA LEU A 97 -19.84 -2.40 4.00
C LEU A 97 -20.52 -2.87 2.71
N CYS A 98 -19.79 -3.62 1.87
CA CYS A 98 -20.28 -4.15 0.60
C CYS A 98 -19.99 -5.66 0.50
N PRO A 99 -20.90 -6.52 1.02
CA PRO A 99 -20.67 -7.97 1.06
C PRO A 99 -20.72 -8.63 -0.34
N ASP A 100 -21.39 -8.00 -1.30
CA ASP A 100 -21.51 -8.48 -2.68
C ASP A 100 -20.30 -8.11 -3.56
N LEU A 101 -19.35 -7.32 -3.02
CA LEU A 101 -18.17 -6.86 -3.72
C LEU A 101 -17.25 -8.04 -4.10
N GLN A 102 -16.91 -8.14 -5.39
CA GLN A 102 -15.93 -9.12 -5.85
C GLN A 102 -14.51 -8.59 -5.66
N LEU A 103 -13.61 -9.44 -5.17
CA LEU A 103 -12.18 -9.15 -5.13
C LEU A 103 -11.47 -9.93 -6.23
N ASP A 104 -10.64 -9.24 -6.99
CA ASP A 104 -9.79 -9.82 -8.02
C ASP A 104 -8.34 -9.37 -7.77
N PRO A 105 -7.47 -10.26 -7.27
CA PRO A 105 -7.69 -11.69 -7.05
C PRO A 105 -8.57 -11.98 -5.81
N PRO A 106 -9.27 -13.13 -5.75
CA PRO A 106 -10.17 -13.45 -4.63
C PRO A 106 -9.44 -13.62 -3.29
N ASP A 107 -8.14 -13.93 -3.34
CA ASP A 107 -7.24 -14.05 -2.20
C ASP A 107 -6.38 -12.78 -1.99
N MET A 108 -6.85 -11.60 -2.42
CA MET A 108 -6.14 -10.31 -2.33
C MET A 108 -5.49 -10.07 -0.97
N GLY A 109 -6.18 -10.41 0.13
CA GLY A 109 -5.64 -10.25 1.49
C GLY A 109 -4.40 -11.10 1.78
N GLU A 110 -4.33 -12.32 1.23
CA GLU A 110 -3.15 -13.20 1.34
C GLU A 110 -2.04 -12.74 0.40
N GLN A 111 -2.35 -12.28 -0.81
CA GLN A 111 -1.34 -11.73 -1.72
C GLN A 111 -0.66 -10.49 -1.14
N LEU A 112 -1.44 -9.58 -0.56
CA LEU A 112 -0.90 -8.41 0.17
C LEU A 112 -0.03 -8.85 1.35
N ARG A 113 -0.42 -9.90 2.08
CA ARG A 113 0.38 -10.47 3.18
C ARG A 113 1.71 -11.04 2.66
N GLN A 114 1.68 -11.78 1.56
CA GLN A 114 2.88 -12.37 0.94
C GLN A 114 3.81 -11.28 0.41
N ALA A 115 3.28 -10.24 -0.24
CA ALA A 115 4.05 -9.09 -0.70
C ALA A 115 4.77 -8.38 0.46
N LEU A 116 4.09 -8.16 1.57
CA LEU A 116 4.68 -7.57 2.78
C LEU A 116 5.79 -8.45 3.39
N ASN A 117 5.56 -9.75 3.47
CA ASN A 117 6.54 -10.70 3.99
C ASN A 117 7.79 -10.78 3.11
N ASN A 118 7.62 -10.84 1.79
CA ASN A 118 8.73 -10.86 0.84
C ASN A 118 9.57 -9.58 0.94
N ARG A 119 8.93 -8.41 1.03
CA ARG A 119 9.63 -7.13 1.22
C ARG A 119 10.44 -7.11 2.53
N ARG A 120 9.86 -7.63 3.61
CA ARG A 120 10.55 -7.71 4.92
C ARG A 120 11.75 -8.66 4.87
N ALA A 121 11.59 -9.83 4.25
CA ALA A 121 12.66 -10.80 4.09
C ALA A 121 13.83 -10.22 3.29
N TRP A 122 13.54 -9.55 2.17
CA TRP A 122 14.55 -8.87 1.35
C TRP A 122 15.28 -7.74 2.07
N ALA A 123 14.55 -6.91 2.83
CA ALA A 123 15.19 -5.87 3.63
C ALA A 123 16.15 -6.50 4.66
N LEU A 124 15.72 -7.56 5.35
CA LEU A 124 16.53 -8.23 6.36
C LEU A 124 17.82 -8.82 5.77
N THR A 125 17.73 -9.45 4.59
CA THR A 125 18.90 -10.05 3.94
C THR A 125 19.86 -8.99 3.40
N CYS A 126 19.37 -7.93 2.75
CA CYS A 126 20.22 -6.86 2.23
C CYS A 126 20.92 -6.09 3.36
N TYR A 127 20.17 -5.63 4.38
CA TYR A 127 20.79 -4.92 5.51
C TYR A 127 21.69 -5.83 6.34
N GLY A 128 21.30 -7.09 6.53
CA GLY A 128 22.11 -8.09 7.22
C GLY A 128 23.44 -8.36 6.53
N ALA A 129 23.44 -8.51 5.20
CA ALA A 129 24.65 -8.73 4.42
C ALA A 129 25.62 -7.53 4.49
N ILE A 130 25.10 -6.31 4.36
CA ILE A 130 25.92 -5.08 4.47
C ILE A 130 26.55 -4.99 5.85
N LEU A 131 25.77 -5.22 6.91
CA LEU A 131 26.27 -5.18 8.28
C LEU A 131 27.36 -6.23 8.52
N LEU A 132 27.18 -7.45 8.00
CA LEU A 132 28.15 -8.53 8.13
C LEU A 132 29.47 -8.22 7.41
N ILE A 133 29.40 -7.58 6.24
CA ILE A 133 30.59 -7.08 5.51
C ILE A 133 31.29 -5.99 6.32
N CYS A 134 30.57 -5.03 6.91
CA CYS A 134 31.18 -4.01 7.75
C CYS A 134 31.87 -4.61 8.98
N LEU A 135 31.24 -5.58 9.64
CA LEU A 135 31.82 -6.28 10.79
C LEU A 135 33.06 -7.09 10.40
N SER A 136 33.04 -7.78 9.27
CA SER A 136 34.18 -8.58 8.82
C SER A 136 35.38 -7.68 8.47
N LEU A 137 35.16 -6.54 7.82
CA LEU A 137 36.20 -5.55 7.55
C LEU A 137 36.77 -4.95 8.84
N CYS A 138 35.94 -4.63 9.82
CA CYS A 138 36.39 -4.15 11.12
C CYS A 138 37.25 -5.19 11.84
N ALA A 139 36.80 -6.45 11.87
CA ALA A 139 37.54 -7.55 12.48
C ALA A 139 38.92 -7.72 11.79
N LEU A 140 38.96 -7.66 10.46
CA LEU A 140 40.19 -7.78 9.69
C LEU A 140 41.14 -6.61 9.98
N TYR A 141 40.62 -5.38 10.07
CA TYR A 141 41.41 -4.21 10.49
C TYR A 141 42.01 -4.40 11.89
N PHE A 142 41.23 -4.86 12.88
CA PHE A 142 41.74 -5.12 14.22
C PHE A 142 42.82 -6.22 14.24
N ILE A 143 42.65 -7.28 13.45
CA ILE A 143 43.65 -8.34 13.32
C ILE A 143 44.97 -7.77 12.76
N VAL A 144 44.89 -7.00 11.68
CA VAL A 144 46.07 -6.39 11.04
C VAL A 144 46.74 -5.39 11.99
N ALA A 145 45.97 -4.54 12.64
CA ALA A 145 46.49 -3.56 13.60
C ALA A 145 47.16 -4.24 14.79
N TYR A 146 46.58 -5.32 15.31
CA TYR A 146 47.16 -6.10 16.41
C TYR A 146 48.48 -6.78 16.01
N LEU A 147 48.52 -7.40 14.83
CA LEU A 147 49.76 -7.99 14.28
C LEU A 147 50.84 -6.93 14.05
N GLY A 148 50.46 -5.77 13.52
CA GLY A 148 51.38 -4.66 13.27
C GLY A 148 51.89 -3.96 14.54
N ALA A 149 51.11 -3.98 15.64
CA ALA A 149 51.54 -3.44 16.93
C ALA A 149 52.48 -4.38 17.72
N HIS A 150 52.53 -5.67 17.34
CA HIS A 150 53.36 -6.70 17.97
C HIS A 150 54.59 -7.11 17.14
N HIS A 151 54.83 -6.47 15.99
CA HIS A 151 56.10 -6.51 15.23
C HIS A 151 56.90 -5.23 15.47
#